data_AF-B9Y920-F1
#
_entry.id   AF-B9Y920-F1
#
_cell.length_a   1.000
_cell.length_b   1.000
_cell.length_c   1.000
_cell.angle_alpha   90.00
_cell.angle_beta   90.00
_cell.angle_gamma   90.00
#
_symmetry.space_group_name_H-M   'P 1'
#
loop_
_entity.id
_entity.type
_entity.pdbx_description
1 polymer ?
#
loop_
_entity_poly.entity_id
_entity_poly.type
_entity_poly.pdbx_seq_one_letter_code
_entity_poly.pdbx_strand_id
1 'polypeptide(L)' 'MKKPKLIICDIDGTLVVKHQKLTPRTKKIIDDLRSDGVYFGVASNRAAFLNPVFNEKVGIS' A
#
# COMPACT_ATOMS: atom_id res chain seq x y z
N MET A 1 9.67 -17.01 -15.59
CA MET A 1 10.04 -16.33 -14.32
C MET A 1 8.99 -16.63 -13.26
N LYS A 2 9.37 -16.79 -11.98
CA LYS A 2 8.41 -16.99 -10.88
C LYS A 2 7.74 -15.65 -10.56
N LYS A 3 6.41 -15.63 -10.43
CA LYS A 3 5.67 -14.46 -9.94
C LYS A 3 5.90 -14.28 -8.43
N PRO A 4 6.05 -13.04 -7.94
CA PRO A 4 6.12 -12.79 -6.50
C PRO A 4 4.80 -13.19 -5.82
N LYS A 5 4.90 -13.77 -4.62
CA LYS A 5 3.72 -14.09 -3.78
C LYS A 5 3.50 -13.05 -2.69
N LEU A 6 4.49 -12.23 -2.40
CA LEU A 6 4.47 -11.19 -1.37
C LEU A 6 5.18 -9.95 -1.90
N ILE A 7 4.54 -8.80 -1.72
CA ILE A 7 5.09 -7.48 -2.00
C ILE A 7 5.00 -6.66 -0.72
N ILE A 8 6.13 -6.09 -0.30
CA ILE A 8 6.22 -5.16 0.84
C ILE A 8 6.75 -3.84 0.30
N CYS A 9 6.04 -2.75 0.59
CA CYS A 9 6.44 -1.42 0.16
C CYS A 9 6.54 -0.45 1.33
N ASP A 10 7.48 0.49 1.23
CA ASP A 10 7.45 1.70 2.04
C ASP A 10 6.28 2.62 1.63
N ILE A 11 5.92 3.58 2.50
CA ILE A 11 4.82 4.53 2.26
C ILE A 11 5.35 5.83 1.68
N ASP A 12 6.13 6.56 2.46
CA ASP A 12 6.38 7.99 2.23
C ASP A 12 7.50 8.18 1.21
N GLY A 13 7.16 8.71 0.05
CA GLY A 13 8.09 8.78 -1.09
C GLY A 13 8.14 7.50 -1.92
N THR A 14 7.35 6.47 -1.55
CA THR A 14 7.22 5.22 -2.31
C THR A 14 5.78 5.04 -2.83
N LEU A 15 4.82 4.64 -1.98
CA LEU A 15 3.41 4.51 -2.37
C LEU A 15 2.68 5.86 -2.43
N VAL A 16 3.06 6.77 -1.53
CA VAL A 16 2.46 8.09 -1.38
C VAL A 16 3.52 9.15 -1.64
N VAL A 17 3.33 9.93 -2.71
CA VAL A 17 4.16 11.11 -2.97
C VAL A 17 3.71 12.22 -2.01
N LYS A 18 4.69 12.89 -1.38
CA LYS A 18 4.54 13.91 -0.31
C LYS A 18 3.14 14.55 -0.19
N HIS A 19 2.55 14.40 1.00
CA HIS A 19 1.28 15.01 1.42
C HIS A 19 0.02 14.64 0.60
N GLN A 20 0.13 13.76 -0.40
CA GLN A 20 -1.04 13.31 -1.17
C GLN A 20 -1.67 12.04 -0.58
N LYS A 21 -2.83 11.65 -1.15
CA LYS A 21 -3.45 10.35 -0.92
C LYS A 21 -2.91 9.35 -1.97
N LEU A 22 -3.03 8.06 -1.68
CA LEU A 22 -2.78 6.99 -2.62
C LEU A 22 -3.64 7.23 -3.87
N THR A 23 -3.02 7.17 -5.04
CA THR A 23 -3.76 7.42 -6.27
C THR A 23 -4.76 6.29 -6.53
N PRO A 24 -5.92 6.57 -7.16
CA PRO A 24 -6.87 5.53 -7.56
C PRO A 24 -6.23 4.44 -8.43
N ARG A 25 -5.27 4.81 -9.28
CA ARG A 25 -4.50 3.87 -10.10
C ARG A 25 -3.68 2.90 -9.24
N THR A 26 -2.93 3.42 -8.28
CA THR A 26 -2.11 2.58 -7.38
C THR A 26 -2.99 1.65 -6.56
N LYS A 27 -4.14 2.15 -6.05
CA LYS A 27 -5.12 1.33 -5.34
C LYS A 27 -5.63 0.18 -6.21
N LYS A 28 -6.06 0.47 -7.44
CA LYS A 28 -6.52 -0.57 -8.38
C LYS A 28 -5.46 -1.64 -8.62
N ILE A 29 -4.20 -1.25 -8.81
CA ILE A 29 -3.10 -2.22 -9.03
C ILE A 29 -2.93 -3.14 -7.81
N ILE A 30 -3.02 -2.59 -6.60
CA ILE A 30 -2.91 -3.37 -5.36
C ILE A 30 -4.10 -4.33 -5.22
N ASP A 31 -5.29 -3.90 -5.57
CA ASP A 31 -6.49 -4.73 -5.58
C ASP A 31 -6.38 -5.87 -6.60
N ASP A 32 -5.92 -5.58 -7.83
CA ASP A 32 -5.69 -6.58 -8.87
C ASP A 32 -4.64 -7.63 -8.43
N LEU A 33 -3.55 -7.19 -7.78
CA LEU A 33 -2.52 -8.09 -7.24
C LEU A 33 -3.09 -9.01 -6.14
N ARG A 34 -3.91 -8.45 -5.25
CA ARG A 34 -4.57 -9.22 -4.19
C ARG A 34 -5.57 -10.23 -4.75
N SER A 35 -6.34 -9.87 -5.77
CA SER A 35 -7.25 -10.81 -6.44
C SER A 35 -6.51 -11.96 -7.13
N ASP A 36 -5.29 -11.72 -7.58
CA ASP A 36 -4.40 -12.73 -8.16
C ASP A 36 -3.69 -13.60 -7.10
N GLY A 37 -4.01 -13.43 -5.81
CA GLY A 37 -3.44 -14.20 -4.70
C GLY A 37 -2.06 -13.73 -4.25
N VAL A 38 -1.67 -12.50 -4.60
CA VAL A 38 -0.44 -11.88 -4.11
C VAL A 38 -0.71 -11.16 -2.79
N TYR A 39 0.03 -11.49 -1.74
CA TYR A 39 -0.01 -10.76 -0.48
C TYR A 39 0.65 -9.40 -0.66
N PHE A 40 -0.01 -8.35 -0.16
CA PHE A 40 0.51 -6.98 -0.19
C PHE A 40 0.55 -6.41 1.22
N GLY A 41 1.72 -5.91 1.64
CA GLY A 41 1.96 -5.33 2.95
C GLY A 41 2.73 -4.02 2.86
N VAL A 42 2.71 -3.29 3.96
CA VAL A 42 3.37 -1.99 4.08
C VAL A 42 4.41 -2.06 5.20
N ALA A 43 5.62 -1.58 4.92
CA ALA A 43 6.67 -1.39 5.90
C ALA A 43 6.81 0.10 6.18
N SER A 44 6.57 0.54 7.41
CA SER A 44 6.67 1.96 7.74
C SER A 44 7.11 2.16 9.19
N ASN A 45 7.86 3.23 9.43
CA ASN A 45 8.11 3.74 10.77
C ASN A 45 6.90 4.46 11.38
N ARG A 46 5.81 4.64 10.61
CA ARG A 46 4.53 5.09 11.18
C ARG A 46 4.00 4.01 12.11
N ALA A 47 3.70 4.38 13.35
CA ALA A 47 3.14 3.42 14.29
C ALA A 47 1.80 2.87 13.76
N ALA A 48 1.62 1.55 13.82
CA ALA A 48 0.43 0.87 13.29
C ALA A 48 -0.90 1.37 13.90
N PHE A 49 -0.84 1.93 15.11
CA PHE A 49 -1.98 2.51 15.83
C PHE A 49 -2.14 4.03 15.62
N LEU A 50 -1.20 4.70 14.92
CA LEU A 50 -1.32 6.11 14.59
C LEU A 50 -2.22 6.34 13.36
N ASN A 51 -3.52 6.41 13.69
CA ASN A 51 -4.51 7.35 13.20
C ASN A 51 -5.21 7.09 11.84
N PRO A 52 -6.52 7.43 11.71
CA PRO A 52 -7.29 7.66 10.47
C PRO A 52 -6.53 8.14 9.23
N VAL A 53 -5.44 8.88 9.38
CA VAL A 53 -4.57 9.32 8.27
C VAL A 53 -3.99 8.14 7.47
N PHE A 54 -3.66 7.01 8.09
CA PHE A 54 -3.20 5.83 7.35
C PHE A 54 -4.32 5.26 6.49
N ASN A 55 -5.52 5.06 7.05
CA ASN A 55 -6.68 4.60 6.29
C ASN A 55 -7.17 5.64 5.27
N GLU A 56 -7.02 6.94 5.55
CA GLU A 56 -7.41 8.02 4.64
C GLU A 56 -6.42 8.19 3.48
N LYS A 57 -5.12 7.99 3.73
CA LYS A 57 -4.07 8.17 2.72
C LYS A 57 -3.74 6.90 1.97
N VAL A 58 -3.79 5.74 2.61
CA VAL A 58 -3.40 4.46 2.01
C VAL A 58 -4.63 3.64 1.66
N GLY A 59 -5.62 3.55 2.56
CA GLY A 59 -6.92 2.94 2.26
C GLY A 59 -6.85 1.48 1.81
N ILE A 60 -5.80 0.77 2.24
CA ILE A 60 -5.57 -0.66 2.02
C ILE A 60 -5.90 -1.36 3.34
N SER A 61 -7.10 -1.97 3.41
CA SER A 61 -7.51 -2.85 4.51
C SER A 61 -7.01 -4.27 4.30
#